data_AF-A0A397U729-F1
#
_entry.id   AF-A0A397U729-F1
#
_cell.length_a   1.000
_cell.length_b   1.000
_cell.length_c   1.000
_cell.angle_alpha   90.00
_cell.angle_beta   90.00
_cell.angle_gamma   90.00
#
_symmetry.space_group_name_H-M   'P 1'
#
loop_
_entity.id
_entity.type
_entity.pdbx_description
1 polymer ?
#
loop_
_entity_poly.entity_id
_entity_poly.type
_entity_poly.pdbx_seq_one_letter_code
_entity_poly.pdbx_strand_id
1 'polypeptide(L)'
;MELCTTYIDTILSPLFTDPDRGIFLRWSNKRAVESKARKPVGRAKQPDAIINEIDQLSWSLSKGHGEAKVQEEMNNLYLLCTDLIRIAVFNKDAIDFYNMNCMLGFQV
;
A
#
# COMPACT_ATOMS: atom_id res chain seq x y z
N MET A 1 12.27 4.68 6.35
CA MET A 1 11.64 5.35 7.50
C MET A 1 10.18 4.94 7.44
N GLU A 2 9.68 4.35 8.51
CA GLU A 2 8.27 4.00 8.65
C GLU A 2 7.57 5.16 9.37
N LEU A 3 6.36 5.47 8.95
CA LEU A 3 5.46 6.36 9.65
C LEU A 3 4.73 5.54 10.72
N CYS A 4 4.29 6.21 11.78
CA CYS A 4 3.47 5.59 12.83
C CYS A 4 2.11 6.27 12.84
N THR A 5 1.03 5.50 12.73
CA THR A 5 -0.33 6.02 12.86
C THR A 5 -0.92 5.51 14.17
N THR A 6 -1.25 6.42 15.10
CA THR A 6 -1.64 6.02 16.47
C THR A 6 -2.97 5.24 16.49
N TYR A 7 -3.96 5.72 15.73
CA TYR A 7 -5.32 5.18 15.79
C TYR A 7 -5.62 4.18 14.66
N ILE A 8 -5.21 4.50 13.44
CA ILE A 8 -5.51 3.67 12.27
C ILE A 8 -4.75 2.34 12.34
N ASP A 9 -3.47 2.35 12.71
CA ASP A 9 -2.68 1.11 12.80
C ASP A 9 -3.30 0.12 13.79
N THR A 10 -3.78 0.60 14.94
CA THR A 10 -4.44 -0.25 15.96
C THR A 10 -5.67 -0.97 15.40
N ILE A 11 -6.37 -0.39 14.42
CA ILE A 11 -7.56 -0.98 13.79
C ILE A 11 -7.15 -1.91 12.64
N LEU A 12 -6.16 -1.53 11.83
CA LEU A 12 -5.80 -2.24 10.62
C LEU A 12 -4.81 -3.39 10.84
N SER A 13 -3.88 -3.24 11.79
CA SER A 13 -2.88 -4.27 12.08
C SER A 13 -3.52 -5.62 12.44
N PRO A 14 -4.55 -5.71 13.31
CA PRO A 14 -5.23 -6.99 13.56
C PRO A 14 -5.90 -7.63 12.34
N LEU A 15 -6.22 -6.84 11.31
CA LEU A 15 -6.88 -7.33 10.09
C LEU A 15 -5.87 -7.82 9.04
N PHE A 16 -4.71 -7.17 8.96
CA PHE A 16 -3.78 -7.32 7.83
C PHE A 16 -2.38 -7.80 8.20
N THR A 17 -2.04 -7.82 9.50
CA THR A 17 -0.75 -8.31 10.00
C THR A 17 -0.94 -9.71 10.58
N ASP A 18 -0.07 -10.62 10.16
CA ASP A 18 0.04 -11.99 10.67
C ASP A 18 1.54 -12.29 10.84
N PRO A 19 2.11 -12.02 12.03
CA PRO A 19 3.55 -12.17 12.27
C PRO A 19 4.02 -13.62 12.16
N ASP A 20 3.15 -14.58 12.48
CA ASP A 20 3.47 -16.02 12.41
C ASP A 20 3.66 -16.46 10.95
N ARG A 21 2.96 -15.81 10.01
CA ARG A 21 3.13 -15.97 8.57
C ARG A 21 4.06 -14.91 7.95
N GLY A 22 4.70 -14.09 8.77
CA GLY A 22 5.61 -13.03 8.32
C GLY A 22 4.94 -11.91 7.55
N ILE A 23 3.62 -11.73 7.64
CA ILE A 23 2.85 -10.69 6.95
C ILE A 23 2.73 -9.45 7.84
N PHE A 24 3.08 -8.29 7.31
CA PHE A 24 3.08 -7.02 8.06
C PHE A 24 2.43 -5.89 7.25
N LEU A 25 1.52 -5.17 7.91
CA LEU A 25 1.10 -3.83 7.49
C LEU A 25 2.17 -2.80 7.85
N ARG A 26 2.50 -1.92 6.91
CA ARG A 26 3.58 -0.95 7.05
C ARG A 26 3.21 0.39 6.44
N TRP A 27 3.50 1.48 7.14
CA TRP A 27 3.32 2.85 6.64
C TRP A 27 4.64 3.38 6.11
N SER A 28 5.10 2.83 4.99
CA SER A 28 6.47 3.07 4.53
C SER A 28 6.58 4.37 3.73
N ASN A 29 7.53 5.24 4.10
CA ASN A 29 7.89 6.39 3.26
C ASN A 29 8.83 5.98 2.10
N LYS A 30 8.63 4.78 1.56
CA LYS A 30 9.41 4.21 0.46
C LYS A 30 8.47 3.77 -0.64
N ARG A 31 8.96 3.85 -1.88
CA ARG A 31 8.25 3.32 -3.04
C ARG A 31 8.09 1.80 -2.95
N ALA A 32 6.87 1.33 -3.19
CA ALA A 32 6.60 -0.08 -3.47
C ALA A 32 7.46 -0.55 -4.65
N VAL A 33 7.96 -1.78 -4.60
CA VAL A 33 8.86 -2.33 -5.64
C VAL A 33 8.16 -2.30 -7.01
N GLU A 34 6.86 -2.53 -6.99
CA GLU A 34 5.96 -2.62 -8.12
C GLU A 34 5.81 -1.30 -8.88
N SER A 35 6.02 -0.17 -8.20
CA SER A 35 6.00 1.15 -8.82
C SER A 35 7.10 1.38 -9.86
N LYS A 36 8.10 0.48 -9.95
CA LYS A 36 9.18 0.54 -10.92
C LYS A 36 8.82 -0.08 -12.27
N ALA A 37 7.74 -0.85 -12.37
CA ALA A 37 7.36 -1.54 -13.61
C ALA A 37 6.95 -0.58 -14.73
N ARG A 38 6.43 0.60 -14.39
CA ARG A 38 6.10 1.64 -15.37
C ARG A 38 7.21 2.69 -15.47
N LYS A 39 7.49 3.15 -16.69
CA LYS A 39 8.31 4.36 -16.89
C LYS A 39 7.63 5.52 -16.16
N PRO A 40 8.31 6.21 -15.23
CA PRO A 40 7.67 7.27 -14.46
C PRO A 40 7.31 8.43 -15.38
N VAL A 41 6.02 8.62 -15.64
CA VAL A 41 5.51 9.87 -16.22
C VAL A 41 5.30 10.81 -15.04
N GLY A 42 6.33 11.61 -14.72
CA GLY A 42 6.34 12.49 -13.56
C GLY A 42 6.76 11.81 -12.25
N ARG A 43 6.47 12.44 -11.11
CA ARG A 43 6.87 11.92 -9.79
C ARG A 43 5.95 10.75 -9.43
N ALA A 44 6.45 9.52 -9.56
CA ALA A 44 5.74 8.35 -9.05
C ALA A 44 5.43 8.57 -7.56
N LYS A 45 4.14 8.80 -7.25
CA LYS A 45 3.63 8.73 -5.88
C LYS A 45 3.84 7.30 -5.39
N GLN A 46 4.08 7.16 -4.09
CA GLN A 46 4.12 5.87 -3.41
C GLN A 46 2.78 5.73 -2.66
N PRO A 47 2.30 4.50 -2.42
CA PRO A 47 1.19 4.32 -1.50
C PRO A 47 1.62 4.70 -0.09
N ASP A 48 0.67 5.13 0.75
CA ASP A 48 0.94 5.48 2.14
C ASP A 48 1.19 4.22 2.99
N ALA A 49 0.50 3.12 2.65
CA ALA A 49 0.63 1.83 3.29
C ALA A 49 0.95 0.70 2.31
N ILE A 50 1.72 -0.27 2.77
CA ILE A 50 2.06 -1.49 2.05
C ILE A 50 1.90 -2.68 3.00
N ILE A 51 1.29 -3.75 2.50
CA ILE A 51 1.26 -5.04 3.18
C ILE A 51 2.33 -5.90 2.51
N ASN A 52 3.36 -6.31 3.24
CA ASN A 52 4.43 -7.17 2.72
C ASN A 52 4.61 -8.40 3.60
N GLU A 53 5.16 -9.46 3.01
CA GLU A 53 5.72 -10.59 3.73
C GLU A 53 7.24 -10.39 3.93
N ILE A 54 7.79 -10.83 5.06
CA ILE A 54 9.25 -10.92 5.24
C ILE A 54 9.72 -12.26 4.70
N ASP A 55 10.62 -12.23 3.72
CA ASP A 55 11.32 -13.40 3.21
C ASP A 55 12.83 -13.24 3.45
N GLN A 56 13.40 -14.17 4.24
CA GLN A 56 14.83 -14.25 4.53
C GLN A 56 15.49 -12.90 4.89
N LEU A 57 14.89 -12.17 5.84
CA LEU A 57 15.35 -10.85 6.33
C LEU A 57 15.15 -9.67 5.36
N SER A 58 14.43 -9.89 4.25
CA SER A 58 14.09 -8.85 3.27
C SER A 58 12.58 -8.72 3.08
N TRP A 59 12.13 -7.55 2.66
CA TRP A 59 10.72 -7.35 2.29
C TRP A 59 10.47 -7.96 0.92
N SER A 60 9.53 -8.89 0.86
CA SER A 60 9.05 -9.51 -0.37
C SER A 60 8.11 -8.56 -1.14
N LEU A 61 7.55 -9.08 -2.25
CA LEU A 61 6.53 -8.38 -3.03
C LEU A 61 5.31 -8.02 -2.16
N SER A 62 4.69 -6.90 -2.53
CA SER A 62 3.52 -6.38 -1.86
C SER A 62 2.33 -7.33 -2.04
N LYS A 63 1.63 -7.63 -0.95
CA LYS A 63 0.34 -8.34 -0.92
C LYS A 63 -0.84 -7.37 -1.01
N GLY A 64 -0.59 -6.08 -0.78
CA GLY A 64 -1.59 -5.03 -0.84
C GLY A 64 -1.02 -3.64 -0.63
N HIS A 65 -1.82 -2.64 -0.97
CA HIS A 65 -1.48 -1.22 -0.86
C HIS A 65 -2.63 -0.44 -0.25
N GLY A 66 -2.32 0.66 0.43
CA GLY A 66 -3.34 1.56 0.96
C GLY A 66 -2.96 3.03 0.93
N GLU A 67 -3.99 3.87 1.04
CA GLU A 67 -3.91 5.33 1.13
C GLU A 67 -4.67 5.78 2.36
N ALA A 68 -4.12 6.78 3.07
CA ALA A 68 -4.76 7.37 4.23
C ALA A 68 -5.18 8.81 3.93
N LYS A 69 -6.38 9.17 4.36
CA LYS A 69 -6.92 10.51 4.21
C LYS A 69 -7.11 11.19 5.55
N VAL A 70 -6.82 12.49 5.53
CA VAL A 70 -7.16 13.37 6.64
C VAL A 70 -8.65 13.72 6.58
N GLN A 71 -9.25 13.95 7.74
CA GLN A 71 -10.69 14.14 7.89
C GLN A 71 -11.22 15.34 7.10
N GLU A 72 -10.39 16.38 6.94
CA GLU A 72 -10.72 17.59 6.19
C GLU A 72 -10.99 17.31 4.71
N GLU A 73 -10.38 16.27 4.15
CA GLU A 73 -10.52 15.87 2.74
C GLU A 73 -11.60 14.80 2.52
N MET A 74 -12.34 14.41 3.57
CA MET A 74 -13.37 13.36 3.51
C MET A 74 -14.46 13.64 2.45
N ASN A 75 -14.76 14.91 2.16
CA ASN A 75 -15.77 15.29 1.17
C ASN A 75 -15.17 15.69 -0.18
N ASN A 76 -13.85 15.65 -0.32
CA ASN A 76 -13.16 15.96 -1.57
C ASN A 76 -13.16 14.72 -2.48
N LEU A 77 -14.28 14.48 -3.14
CA LEU A 77 -14.49 13.33 -4.03
C LEU A 77 -13.40 13.20 -5.09
N TYR A 78 -12.90 14.32 -5.61
CA TYR A 78 -11.81 14.30 -6.58
C TYR A 78 -10.54 13.66 -6.00
N LEU A 79 -10.12 14.07 -4.80
CA LEU A 79 -8.94 13.51 -4.15
C LEU A 79 -9.16 12.06 -3.70
N LEU A 80 -10.36 11.71 -3.25
CA LEU A 80 -10.71 10.34 -2.88
C LEU A 80 -10.65 9.40 -4.09
N CYS A 81 -11.27 9.77 -5.21
CA CYS A 81 -11.22 8.99 -6.44
C CYS A 81 -9.80 8.87 -6.99
N THR A 82 -9.01 9.94 -6.89
CA THR A 82 -7.62 9.95 -7.35
C THR A 82 -6.76 8.94 -6.56
N ASP A 83 -6.99 8.81 -5.25
CA ASP A 83 -6.28 7.84 -4.42
C ASP A 83 -6.75 6.42 -4.68
N LEU A 84 -8.07 6.20 -4.81
CA LEU A 84 -8.63 4.90 -5.16
C LEU A 84 -8.08 4.38 -6.49
N ILE A 85 -8.05 5.23 -7.53
CA ILE A 85 -7.45 4.88 -8.83
C ILE A 85 -5.98 4.53 -8.65
N ARG A 86 -5.25 5.25 -7.79
CA ARG A 86 -3.83 4.99 -7.55
C ARG A 86 -3.59 3.62 -6.93
N ILE A 87 -4.36 3.26 -5.89
CA ILE A 87 -4.31 1.93 -5.27
C ILE A 87 -4.61 0.85 -6.32
N ALA A 88 -5.65 1.06 -7.14
CA ALA A 88 -6.01 0.13 -8.20
C ALA A 88 -4.87 -0.06 -9.23
N VAL A 89 -4.17 1.02 -9.60
CA VAL A 89 -3.03 0.95 -10.50
C VAL A 89 -1.87 0.17 -9.88
N PHE A 90 -1.53 0.39 -8.60
CA PHE A 90 -0.47 -0.39 -7.95
C PHE A 90 -0.80 -1.87 -7.87
N ASN A 91 -2.03 -2.21 -7.49
CA ASN A 91 -2.48 -3.59 -7.38
C ASN A 91 -2.51 -4.27 -8.76
N LYS A 92 -2.99 -3.57 -9.79
CA LYS A 92 -2.94 -4.06 -11.17
C LYS A 92 -1.50 -4.30 -11.61
N ASP A 93 -0.58 -3.38 -11.33
CA ASP A 93 0.83 -3.52 -11.73
C ASP A 93 1.51 -4.70 -11.02
N ALA A 94 1.20 -4.94 -9.75
CA ALA A 94 1.66 -6.12 -9.02
C ALA A 94 1.18 -7.43 -9.67
N ILE A 95 -0.09 -7.47 -10.09
CA ILE A 95 -0.65 -8.63 -10.79
C ILE A 95 -0.01 -8.80 -12.16
N ASP A 96 0.00 -7.75 -12.99
CA ASP A 96 0.41 -7.79 -14.39
C ASP A 96 1.91 -8.03 -14.56
N PHE A 97 2.76 -7.41 -13.73
CA PHE A 97 4.21 -7.41 -13.92
C PHE A 97 4.97 -8.30 -12.93
N TYR A 98 4.34 -8.66 -11.80
CA TYR A 98 4.98 -9.46 -10.75
C TYR A 98 4.26 -10.78 -10.46
N ASN A 99 3.29 -11.15 -11.30
CA ASN A 99 2.54 -12.41 -11.22
C ASN A 99 1.89 -12.66 -9.86
N MET A 100 1.44 -11.61 -9.18
CA MET A 100 0.65 -11.75 -7.97
C MET A 100 -0.73 -12.31 -8.30
N ASN A 101 -1.18 -13.35 -7.60
CA ASN A 101 -2.50 -13.97 -7.84
C ASN A 101 -3.66 -13.05 -7.44
N CYS A 102 -3.47 -12.27 -6.38
CA CYS A 102 -4.45 -11.31 -5.88
C CYS A 102 -3.72 -10.21 -5.09
N MET A 103 -4.40 -9.08 -4.93
CA MET A 103 -3.90 -7.91 -4.20
C MET A 103 -5.02 -7.27 -3.40
N LEU A 104 -4.75 -6.91 -2.15
CA LEU A 104 -5.68 -6.13 -1.34
C LEU A 104 -5.46 -4.62 -1.56
N GLY A 105 -6.54 -3.88 -1.78
CA GLY A 105 -6.52 -2.42 -1.82
C GLY A 105 -7.44 -1.85 -0.76
N PHE A 106 -6.97 -0.88 0.02
CA PHE A 106 -7.80 -0.20 1.02
C PHE A 106 -7.54 1.29 1.05
N GLN A 107 -8.56 2.05 1.45
CA GLN A 107 -8.45 3.49 1.67
C GLN A 107 -9.16 3.81 2.98
N VAL A 108 -8.53 4.61 3.84
CA VAL A 108 -8.98 4.92 5.20
C VAL A 108 -8.92 6.40 5.51
#